data_AF-A0ABC9Y8T7-F1
#
_entry.id   AF-A0ABC9Y8T7-F1
#
_cell.length_a   1.000
_cell.length_b   1.000
_cell.length_c   1.000
_cell.angle_alpha   90.00
_cell.angle_beta   90.00
_cell.angle_gamma   90.00
#
_symmetry.space_group_name_H-M   'P 1'
#
loop_
_entity.id
_entity.type
_entity.pdbx_description
1 polymer ?
#
loop_
_entity_poly.entity_id
_entity_poly.type
_entity_poly.pdbx_seq_one_letter_code
_entity_poly.pdbx_strand_id
1 'polypeptide(L)'
;MPCDVHIVNLRTIQSKVDIEPSDEAALILHRKGFDCRFSNRDMGLLCSTTQGKIKVHKLFNKFRVESLTPTSLSLMHSPPDARNISEINMSSMEINTFRIRLK
;
A
#
# COMPACT_ATOMS: atom_id res chain seq x y z
N MET A 1 0.32 -9.28 7.03
CA MET A 1 -0.26 -8.77 5.77
C MET A 1 -1.47 -9.64 5.41
N PRO A 2 -2.59 -9.08 4.90
CA PRO A 2 -3.69 -9.89 4.35
C PRO A 2 -3.21 -10.77 3.18
N CYS A 3 -3.79 -11.95 3.02
CA CYS A 3 -3.33 -12.91 2.01
C CYS A 3 -3.71 -12.56 0.55
N ASP A 4 -4.66 -11.64 0.39
CA ASP A 4 -5.11 -11.08 -0.89
C ASP A 4 -4.34 -9.84 -1.32
N VAL A 5 -3.38 -9.36 -0.52
CA VAL A 5 -2.61 -8.14 -0.84
C VAL A 5 -1.13 -8.47 -0.80
N HIS A 6 -0.36 -7.94 -1.74
CA HIS A 6 1.09 -8.06 -1.74
C HIS A 6 1.77 -6.71 -2.02
N ILE A 7 3.01 -6.60 -1.54
CA ILE A 7 3.87 -5.46 -1.82
C ILE A 7 4.49 -5.70 -3.19
N VAL A 8 4.15 -4.86 -4.16
CA VAL A 8 4.74 -4.89 -5.50
C VAL A 8 6.11 -4.21 -5.46
N ASN A 9 6.21 -3.13 -4.69
CA ASN A 9 7.46 -2.40 -4.55
C ASN A 9 7.51 -1.69 -3.20
N LEU A 10 8.66 -1.77 -2.53
CA LEU A 10 9.02 -0.93 -1.40
C LEU A 10 10.46 -0.47 -1.62
N ARG A 11 10.66 0.81 -1.91
CA ARG A 11 11.99 1.37 -2.19
C ARG A 11 12.14 2.74 -1.56
N THR A 12 13.32 3.05 -1.05
CA THR A 12 13.62 4.39 -0.55
C THR A 12 13.68 5.41 -1.69
N ILE A 13 13.23 6.63 -1.43
CA ILE A 13 13.30 7.75 -2.36
C ILE A 13 14.61 8.49 -2.10
N GLN A 14 15.29 8.91 -3.15
CA GLN A 14 16.53 9.67 -3.03
C GLN A 14 16.26 11.05 -2.39
N SER A 15 17.18 11.49 -1.52
CA SER A 15 17.15 12.85 -0.99
C SER A 15 17.29 13.88 -2.11
N LYS A 16 16.66 15.05 -1.94
CA LYS A 16 16.81 16.18 -2.88
C LYS A 16 18.12 16.92 -2.69
N VAL A 17 18.75 16.77 -1.52
CA VAL A 17 19.89 17.60 -1.10
C VAL A 17 21.20 16.81 -1.19
N ASP A 18 21.17 15.50 -0.95
CA ASP A 18 22.35 14.65 -0.85
C ASP A 18 22.21 13.33 -1.63
N ILE A 19 23.32 12.59 -1.79
CA ILE A 19 23.36 11.24 -2.37
C ILE A 19 22.75 10.20 -1.40
N GLU A 20 22.45 10.61 -0.17
CA GLU A 20 21.90 9.74 0.86
C GLU A 20 20.42 9.36 0.61
N PRO A 21 19.99 8.19 1.11
CA PRO A 21 18.58 7.82 1.12
C PRO A 21 17.76 8.80 1.99
N SER A 22 16.56 9.18 1.53
CA SER A 22 15.66 9.99 2.37
C SER A 22 14.90 9.15 3.40
N ASP A 23 14.27 9.82 4.38
CA ASP A 23 13.31 9.22 5.31
C ASP A 23 12.02 8.72 4.61
N GLU A 24 11.85 9.02 3.32
CA GLU A 24 10.68 8.65 2.54
C GLU A 24 10.94 7.40 1.70
N ALA A 25 9.95 6.53 1.64
CA ALA A 25 9.92 5.39 0.74
C ALA A 25 8.66 5.44 -0.14
N ALA A 26 8.78 4.83 -1.32
CA ALA A 26 7.65 4.50 -2.17
C ALA A 26 7.13 3.12 -1.81
N LEU A 27 5.84 3.02 -1.50
CA LEU A 27 5.12 1.79 -1.21
C LEU A 27 4.04 1.57 -2.28
N ILE A 28 4.17 0.48 -3.04
CA ILE A 28 3.18 0.06 -4.03
C ILE A 28 2.55 -1.24 -3.56
N LEU A 29 1.23 -1.20 -3.36
CA LEU A 29 0.41 -2.34 -2.95
C LEU A 29 -0.50 -2.74 -4.09
N HIS A 30 -0.72 -4.05 -4.24
CA HIS A 30 -1.69 -4.59 -5.17
C HIS A 30 -2.57 -5.62 -4.46
N ARG A 31 -3.88 -5.44 -4.58
CA ARG A 31 -4.86 -6.43 -4.15
C ARG A 31 -5.17 -7.38 -5.30
N LYS A 32 -5.00 -8.68 -5.06
CA LYS A 32 -5.31 -9.74 -6.03
C LYS A 32 -6.74 -9.62 -6.52
N GLY A 33 -6.96 -10.03 -7.77
CA GLY A 33 -8.27 -10.08 -8.38
C GLY A 33 -9.07 -11.28 -7.97
N PHE A 34 -10.34 -11.04 -7.75
CA PHE A 34 -11.39 -12.04 -7.60
C PHE A 34 -12.46 -11.75 -8.63
N ASP A 35 -12.89 -12.78 -9.35
CA ASP A 35 -13.98 -12.69 -10.31
C ASP A 35 -15.14 -13.54 -9.80
N CYS A 36 -16.27 -12.89 -9.53
CA CYS A 36 -17.49 -13.52 -9.01
C CYS A 36 -18.06 -14.58 -9.97
N ARG A 37 -17.63 -14.60 -11.24
CA ARG A 37 -18.01 -15.62 -12.22
C ARG A 37 -17.45 -17.00 -11.89
N PHE A 38 -16.43 -17.10 -11.03
CA PHE A 38 -15.89 -18.37 -10.57
C PHE A 38 -16.44 -18.69 -9.18
N SER A 39 -17.26 -19.74 -9.08
CA SER A 39 -17.87 -20.19 -7.83
C SER A 39 -16.84 -20.88 -6.93
N ASN A 40 -15.92 -20.12 -6.34
CA ASN A 40 -14.98 -20.65 -5.36
C ASN A 40 -15.39 -20.23 -3.96
N ARG A 41 -15.48 -21.21 -3.05
CA ARG A 41 -15.49 -20.91 -1.61
C ARG A 41 -14.26 -20.05 -1.30
N ASP A 42 -14.46 -18.99 -0.53
CA ASP A 42 -13.41 -18.05 -0.12
C ASP A 42 -12.61 -17.40 -1.28
N MET A 43 -13.26 -17.21 -2.43
CA MET A 43 -12.65 -16.60 -3.63
C MET A 43 -11.41 -17.38 -4.14
N GLY A 44 -11.26 -18.66 -3.77
CA GLY A 44 -10.11 -19.50 -4.13
C GLY A 44 -8.88 -19.30 -3.24
N LEU A 45 -9.03 -18.62 -2.09
CA LEU A 45 -7.97 -18.41 -1.11
C LEU A 45 -8.11 -19.34 0.10
N LEU A 46 -6.99 -19.79 0.66
CA LEU A 46 -6.94 -20.63 1.86
C LEU A 46 -6.98 -19.82 3.18
N CYS A 47 -7.60 -18.64 3.17
CA CYS A 47 -7.51 -17.65 4.24
C CYS A 47 -8.67 -16.64 4.18
N SER A 48 -9.03 -16.06 5.34
CA SER A 48 -9.98 -14.95 5.39
C SER A 48 -9.35 -13.65 4.87
N THR A 49 -10.04 -12.92 4.01
CA THR A 49 -9.61 -11.60 3.52
C THR A 49 -10.08 -10.49 4.46
N THR A 50 -9.40 -9.34 4.44
CA THR A 50 -9.87 -8.13 5.14
C THR A 50 -10.81 -7.29 4.28
N GLN A 51 -11.33 -7.86 3.19
CA GLN A 51 -12.14 -7.18 2.18
C GLN A 51 -11.44 -5.92 1.62
N GLY A 52 -10.11 -5.93 1.54
CA GLY A 52 -9.32 -4.80 1.06
C GLY A 52 -9.06 -3.69 2.07
N LYS A 53 -9.50 -3.84 3.33
CA LYS A 53 -9.22 -2.87 4.41
C LYS A 53 -7.94 -3.23 5.14
N ILE A 54 -6.97 -2.32 5.19
CA ILE A 54 -5.65 -2.56 5.78
C ILE A 54 -5.31 -1.40 6.71
N LYS A 55 -5.14 -1.70 8.00
CA LYS A 55 -4.65 -0.72 8.96
C LYS A 55 -3.14 -0.57 8.81
N VAL A 56 -2.66 0.65 8.63
CA VAL A 56 -1.24 0.93 8.33
C VAL A 56 -0.31 0.45 9.44
N HIS A 57 -0.69 0.65 10.70
CA HIS A 57 0.06 0.17 11.87
C HIS A 57 0.16 -1.37 11.95
N LYS A 58 -0.76 -2.12 11.32
CA LYS A 58 -0.67 -3.59 11.24
C LYS A 58 0.28 -4.06 10.14
N LEU A 59 0.53 -3.22 9.13
CA LEU A 59 1.44 -3.53 8.03
C LEU A 59 2.90 -3.33 8.47
N PHE A 60 3.18 -2.24 9.20
CA PHE A 60 4.48 -1.90 9.73
C PHE A 60 4.46 -1.91 11.27
N ASN A 61 4.48 -3.11 11.86
CA ASN A 61 4.41 -3.26 13.32
C ASN A 61 5.76 -3.00 14.02
N LYS A 62 6.86 -2.99 13.28
CA LYS A 62 8.22 -2.76 13.80
C LYS A 62 8.77 -1.36 13.53
N PHE A 63 8.08 -0.56 12.71
CA PHE A 63 8.50 0.79 12.34
C PHE A 63 7.42 1.79 12.73
N ARG A 64 7.82 2.99 13.13
CA ARG A 64 6.88 4.07 13.38
C ARG A 64 6.57 4.74 12.03
N VAL A 65 5.34 4.55 11.57
CA VAL A 65 4.84 5.26 10.38
C VAL A 65 4.44 6.68 10.77
N GLU A 66 5.18 7.68 10.31
CA GLU A 66 4.85 9.09 10.56
C GLU A 66 3.77 9.60 9.61
N SER A 67 3.88 9.25 8.34
CA SER A 67 2.92 9.63 7.31
C SER A 67 2.79 8.57 6.23
N LEU A 68 1.57 8.45 5.69
CA LEU A 68 1.25 7.68 4.50
C LEU A 68 0.36 8.54 3.59
N THR A 69 0.91 8.98 2.47
CA THR A 69 0.23 9.89 1.53
C THR A 69 0.02 9.21 0.18
N PRO A 70 -1.21 9.17 -0.36
CA PRO A 70 -1.48 8.60 -1.68
C PRO A 70 -0.78 9.38 -2.80
N THR A 71 -0.30 8.68 -3.83
CA THR A 71 0.31 9.28 -5.03
C THR A 71 -0.08 8.50 -6.29
N SER A 72 0.24 9.05 -7.47
CA SER A 72 0.20 8.30 -8.72
C SER A 72 1.14 7.10 -8.68
N LEU A 73 0.91 6.13 -9.57
CA LEU A 73 1.74 4.92 -9.71
C LEU A 73 3.22 5.26 -9.96
N SER A 74 3.48 6.35 -10.68
CA SER A 74 4.83 6.85 -10.97
C SER A 74 5.45 7.68 -9.84
N LEU A 75 4.72 7.96 -8.75
CA LEU A 75 5.10 8.87 -7.65
C LEU A 75 5.34 10.33 -8.06
N MET A 76 5.05 10.69 -9.31
CA MET A 76 5.27 12.03 -9.86
C MET A 76 4.17 13.02 -9.50
N HIS A 77 2.95 12.52 -9.22
CA HIS A 77 1.80 13.37 -8.93
C HIS A 77 1.17 12.96 -7.60
N SER A 78 0.90 13.95 -6.76
CA SER A 78 0.09 13.76 -5.56
C SER A 78 -1.30 14.33 -5.85
N PRO A 79 -2.39 13.62 -5.52
CA PRO A 79 -3.73 14.19 -5.56
C PRO A 79 -3.78 15.51 -4.76
N PRO A 80 -4.54 16.53 -5.20
CA PRO A 80 -4.63 17.79 -4.47
C PRO A 80 -5.17 17.61 -3.04
N ASP A 81 -6.03 16.61 -2.83
CA ASP A 81 -6.59 16.25 -1.52
C ASP A 81 -5.81 15.14 -0.80
N ALA A 82 -4.56 14.87 -1.20
CA ALA A 82 -3.76 13.83 -0.59
C ALA A 82 -3.46 14.18 0.87
N ARG A 83 -4.09 13.43 1.79
CA ARG A 83 -3.90 13.57 3.23
C ARG A 83 -3.22 12.33 3.79
N ASN A 84 -2.66 12.47 4.98
CA ASN A 84 -2.14 11.34 5.73
C ASN A 84 -3.30 10.39 6.11
N ILE A 85 -3.18 9.11 5.77
CA ILE A 85 -4.19 8.09 6.04
C ILE A 85 -3.68 7.03 7.02
N SER A 86 -4.57 6.51 7.86
CA SER A 86 -4.28 5.45 8.84
C SER A 86 -4.82 4.07 8.43
N GLU A 87 -5.68 4.05 7.42
CA GLU A 87 -6.28 2.85 6.83
C GLU A 87 -6.31 2.97 5.31
N ILE A 88 -5.99 1.87 4.64
CA ILE A 88 -6.00 1.74 3.18
C ILE A 88 -7.23 0.89 2.83
N ASN A 89 -8.00 1.34 1.84
CA ASN A 89 -9.09 0.56 1.25
C ASN A 89 -8.73 0.26 -0.21
N MET A 90 -8.90 -1.00 -0.63
CA MET A 90 -8.54 -1.45 -1.98
C MET A 90 -9.62 -2.35 -2.55
N SER A 91 -10.06 -2.03 -3.75
CA SER A 91 -10.93 -2.84 -4.60
C SER A 91 -10.16 -4.03 -5.18
N SER A 92 -10.90 -5.02 -5.68
CA SER A 92 -10.33 -6.15 -6.43
C SER A 92 -9.50 -5.62 -7.60
N MET A 93 -8.30 -6.17 -7.82
CA MET A 93 -7.35 -5.73 -8.86
C MET A 93 -6.82 -4.29 -8.73
N GLU A 94 -7.03 -3.63 -7.60
CA GLU A 94 -6.56 -2.24 -7.41
C GLU A 94 -5.07 -2.20 -7.04
N ILE A 95 -4.34 -1.26 -7.66
CA ILE A 95 -2.93 -0.95 -7.37
C ILE A 95 -2.87 0.45 -6.76
N ASN A 96 -2.50 0.53 -5.48
CA ASN A 96 -2.38 1.79 -4.77
C ASN A 96 -0.92 2.09 -4.46
N THR A 97 -0.52 3.33 -4.69
CA THR A 97 0.84 3.81 -4.47
C THR A 97 0.84 4.90 -3.43
N PHE A 98 1.79 4.82 -2.51
CA PHE A 98 1.91 5.71 -1.38
C PHE A 98 3.35 6.17 -1.22
N ARG A 99 3.49 7.41 -0.79
CA ARG A 99 4.70 7.94 -0.17
C ARG A 99 4.58 7.70 1.32
N ILE A 100 5.48 6.92 1.89
CA ILE A 100 5.50 6.56 3.30
C ILE A 100 6.75 7.15 3.97
N ARG A 101 6.60 7.72 5.15
CA ARG A 101 7.72 8.14 6.00
C ARG A 101 7.84 7.22 7.20
N LEU A 102 9.00 6.58 7.33
CA LEU A 102 9.30 5.59 8.37
C LEU A 102 10.39 6.13 9.28
N LYS A 103 10.24 5.96 10.59
CA LYS A 103 11.28 6.19 11.61
C LYS A 103 11.42 4.99 12.55
#